data_AF-A0A7C1TFP1-F1
#
_entry.id   AF-A0A7C1TFP1-F1
#
_cell.length_a   1.000
_cell.length_b   1.000
_cell.length_c   1.000
_cell.angle_alpha   90.00
_cell.angle_beta   90.00
_cell.angle_gamma   90.00
#
_symmetry.space_group_name_H-M   'P 1'
#
loop_
_entity.id
_entity.type
_entity.pdbx_description
1 polymer ?
#
loop_
_entity_poly.entity_id
_entity_poly.type
_entity_poly.pdbx_seq_one_letter_code
_entity_poly.pdbx_strand_id
1 'polypeptide(L)'
;MRDYSNMPALNWEGAISAKKAMAQVHHAEPVILQMPEDFILAIDVSACGCKNGHSSAQHIDCHAADTLKALAETNRMPELAELAEIAHEAGQVVDIETDNTRIIIHD
;
A
#
# COMPACT_ATOMS: atom_id res chain seq x y z
N MET A 1 -16.79 8.39 3.73
CA MET A 1 -15.39 8.74 3.48
C MET A 1 -14.57 8.04 4.55
N ARG A 2 -13.72 7.07 4.19
CA ARG A 2 -12.70 6.58 5.13
C ARG A 2 -11.78 7.77 5.42
N ASP A 3 -11.64 8.10 6.70
CA ASP A 3 -10.85 9.25 7.13
C ASP A 3 -9.46 8.78 7.51
N TYR A 4 -8.48 9.06 6.66
CA TYR A 4 -7.08 8.73 6.91
C TYR A 4 -6.30 9.90 7.52
N SER A 5 -6.97 11.01 7.89
CA SER A 5 -6.29 12.25 8.32
C SER A 5 -5.44 12.09 9.58
N ASN A 6 -5.71 11.06 10.40
CA ASN A 6 -4.96 10.76 11.63
C ASN A 6 -3.89 9.67 11.44
N MET A 7 -3.74 9.11 10.23
CA MET A 7 -2.74 8.09 9.97
C MET A 7 -1.36 8.71 9.71
N PRO A 8 -0.27 8.09 10.20
CA PRO A 8 1.08 8.52 9.85
C PRO A 8 1.29 8.38 8.34
N ALA A 9 1.80 9.44 7.72
CA ALA A 9 2.19 9.44 6.33
C ALA A 9 3.72 9.40 6.20
N LEU A 10 4.21 8.55 5.31
CA LEU A 10 5.61 8.34 5.04
C LEU A 10 5.87 8.48 3.54
N ASN A 11 6.78 9.40 3.18
CA ASN A 11 7.26 9.52 1.81
C ASN A 11 8.20 8.36 1.48
N TRP A 12 7.96 7.70 0.34
CA TRP A 12 8.80 6.61 -0.13
C TRP A 12 10.02 7.17 -0.85
N GLU A 13 11.17 7.11 -0.18
CA GLU A 13 12.46 7.67 -0.63
C GLU A 13 13.54 6.56 -0.78
N GLY A 14 13.11 5.29 -0.77
CA GLY A 14 13.98 4.11 -0.85
C GLY A 14 14.14 3.35 0.48
N ALA A 15 15.23 2.60 0.61
CA ALA A 15 15.37 1.54 1.63
C ALA A 15 15.15 1.98 3.09
N ILE A 16 15.50 3.21 3.47
CA ILE A 16 15.27 3.71 4.84
C ILE A 16 13.77 3.88 5.10
N SER A 17 13.06 4.46 4.13
CA SER A 17 11.62 4.68 4.23
C SER A 17 10.84 3.35 4.24
N ALA A 18 11.30 2.38 3.43
CA ALA A 18 10.74 1.03 3.42
C ALA A 18 10.87 0.34 4.78
N LYS A 19 12.04 0.40 5.43
CA LYS A 19 12.24 -0.20 6.77
C LYS A 19 11.33 0.42 7.84
N LYS A 20 11.05 1.72 7.75
CA LYS A 20 10.10 2.38 8.67
C LYS A 20 8.67 1.90 8.44
N ALA A 21 8.25 1.79 7.17
CA ALA A 21 6.95 1.25 6.81
C ALA A 21 6.80 -0.20 7.32
N MET A 22 7.80 -1.05 7.07
CA MET A 22 7.83 -2.43 7.56
C MET A 22 7.71 -2.50 9.08
N ALA A 23 8.41 -1.64 9.82
CA ALA A 23 8.31 -1.59 11.28
C ALA A 23 6.89 -1.25 11.74
N GLN A 24 6.23 -0.26 11.12
CA GLN A 24 4.85 0.10 11.47
C GLN A 24 3.86 -1.03 11.17
N VAL A 25 3.92 -1.56 9.95
CA VAL A 25 3.02 -2.64 9.50
C VAL A 25 3.23 -3.92 10.31
N HIS A 26 4.46 -4.25 10.68
CA HIS A 26 4.77 -5.38 11.56
C HIS A 26 4.11 -5.22 12.94
N HIS A 27 3.93 -3.99 13.43
CA HIS A 27 3.19 -3.68 14.65
C HIS A 27 1.67 -3.53 14.42
N ALA A 28 1.18 -3.88 13.23
CA ALA A 28 -0.19 -3.67 12.77
C ALA A 28 -0.65 -2.21 12.89
N GLU A 29 0.29 -1.27 12.84
CA GLU A 29 -0.02 0.16 12.86
C GLU A 29 -0.34 0.63 11.45
N PRO A 30 -1.45 1.37 11.26
CA PRO A 30 -1.86 1.81 9.95
C PRO A 30 -0.90 2.90 9.44
N VAL A 31 -0.55 2.87 8.16
CA VAL A 31 0.39 3.81 7.53
C VAL A 31 -0.04 4.20 6.12
N ILE A 32 0.17 5.46 5.77
CA ILE A 32 0.07 5.95 4.40
C ILE A 32 1.46 6.03 3.80
N LEU A 33 1.69 5.33 2.69
CA LEU A 33 2.88 5.46 1.87
C LEU A 33 2.59 6.42 0.73
N GLN A 34 3.24 7.57 0.78
CA GLN A 34 3.25 8.52 -0.32
C GLN A 34 4.33 8.08 -1.31
N MET A 35 3.91 7.53 -2.44
CA MET A 35 4.81 7.03 -3.48
C MET A 35 5.29 8.19 -4.37
N PRO A 36 6.46 8.07 -5.02
CA PRO A 36 6.96 9.11 -5.92
C PRO A 36 6.08 9.23 -7.18
N GLU A 37 6.14 10.36 -7.87
CA GLU A 37 5.27 10.66 -9.02
C GLU A 37 5.44 9.69 -10.20
N ASP A 38 6.62 9.08 -10.34
CA ASP A 38 6.94 8.10 -11.39
C ASP A 38 6.50 6.67 -11.02
N PHE A 39 5.94 6.47 -9.83
CA PHE A 39 5.45 5.18 -9.38
C PHE A 39 4.19 4.76 -10.15
N ILE A 40 4.23 3.55 -10.70
CA ILE A 40 3.14 2.99 -11.49
C ILE A 40 2.15 2.29 -10.56
N LEU A 41 1.01 2.93 -10.31
CA LEU A 41 -0.16 2.34 -9.64
C LEU A 41 -1.06 1.61 -10.63
N ALA A 42 -0.57 0.50 -11.15
CA ALA A 42 -1.35 -0.41 -11.99
C ALA A 42 -1.54 -1.73 -11.27
N ILE A 43 -2.77 -2.04 -10.88
CA ILE A 43 -3.14 -3.32 -10.26
C ILE A 43 -4.29 -3.96 -11.03
N ASP A 44 -4.29 -5.30 -11.07
CA ASP A 44 -5.48 -6.05 -11.44
C ASP A 44 -6.40 -6.12 -10.22
N VAL A 45 -7.44 -5.28 -10.23
CA VAL A 45 -8.43 -5.14 -9.14
C VAL A 45 -9.05 -6.49 -8.77
N SER A 46 -9.28 -7.38 -9.75
CA SER A 46 -9.88 -8.69 -9.50
C SER A 46 -8.88 -9.66 -8.91
N ALA A 47 -7.63 -9.68 -9.40
CA ALA A 47 -6.59 -10.54 -8.87
C ALA A 47 -6.17 -10.13 -7.44
N CYS A 48 -6.20 -8.82 -7.16
CA CYS A 48 -5.84 -8.24 -5.87
C CYS A 48 -6.99 -8.27 -4.84
N GLY A 49 -8.17 -8.82 -5.18
CA GLY A 49 -9.32 -8.92 -4.28
C GLY A 49 -9.91 -7.57 -3.85
N CYS A 50 -9.59 -6.50 -4.56
CA CYS A 50 -10.01 -5.15 -4.22
C CYS A 50 -11.51 -4.92 -4.41
N LYS A 51 -12.09 -4.06 -3.58
CA LYS A 51 -13.42 -3.47 -3.78
C LYS A 51 -13.29 -2.08 -4.38
N ASN A 52 -14.35 -1.61 -5.03
CA ASN A 52 -14.42 -0.22 -5.50
C ASN A 52 -14.60 0.71 -4.30
N GLY A 53 -13.80 1.77 -4.23
CA GLY A 53 -13.96 2.85 -3.27
C GLY A 53 -15.09 3.81 -3.64
N HIS A 54 -15.10 4.98 -3.01
CA HIS A 54 -16.11 6.02 -3.33
C HIS A 54 -15.84 6.71 -4.68
N SER A 55 -14.58 6.71 -5.12
CA SER A 55 -14.14 7.25 -6.41
C SER A 55 -13.61 6.13 -7.28
N SER A 56 -13.63 6.32 -8.60
CA SER A 56 -12.94 5.44 -9.55
C SER A 56 -11.42 5.41 -9.34
N ALA A 57 -10.87 6.43 -8.69
CA ALA A 57 -9.47 6.52 -8.33
C ALA A 57 -9.12 5.80 -7.02
N GLN A 58 -10.09 5.14 -6.38
CA GLN A 58 -9.90 4.47 -5.11
C GLN A 58 -10.27 3.00 -5.20
N HIS A 59 -9.34 2.14 -4.83
CA HIS A 59 -9.56 0.71 -4.62
C HIS A 59 -9.35 0.42 -3.13
N ILE A 60 -10.27 -0.30 -2.50
CA ILE A 60 -10.26 -0.50 -1.04
C ILE A 60 -10.32 -1.98 -0.67
N ASP A 61 -9.86 -2.31 0.53
CA ASP A 61 -9.82 -3.65 1.10
C ASP A 61 -9.11 -4.66 0.18
N CYS A 62 -8.06 -4.23 -0.52
CA CYS A 62 -7.28 -5.12 -1.35
C CYS A 62 -6.44 -6.08 -0.49
N HIS A 63 -6.21 -7.30 -0.98
CA HIS A 63 -5.30 -8.24 -0.34
C HIS A 63 -3.87 -7.68 -0.34
N ALA A 64 -3.31 -7.47 0.85
CA ALA A 64 -2.01 -6.80 0.98
C ALA A 64 -0.88 -7.53 0.26
N ALA A 65 -0.77 -8.85 0.44
CA ALA A 65 0.25 -9.67 -0.22
C ALA A 65 0.20 -9.53 -1.75
N ASP A 66 -0.97 -9.80 -2.35
CA ASP A 66 -1.12 -9.82 -3.81
C ASP A 66 -0.90 -8.43 -4.42
N THR A 67 -1.48 -7.40 -3.78
CA THR A 67 -1.42 -6.02 -4.27
C THR A 67 0.00 -5.46 -4.21
N LEU A 68 0.66 -5.58 -3.06
CA LEU A 68 2.00 -5.02 -2.87
C LEU A 68 3.05 -5.79 -3.69
N LYS A 69 2.90 -7.11 -3.86
CA LYS A 69 3.77 -7.89 -4.77
C LYS A 69 3.61 -7.46 -6.22
N ALA A 70 2.37 -7.30 -6.71
CA ALA A 70 2.13 -6.85 -8.08
C ALA A 70 2.72 -5.46 -8.34
N LEU A 71 2.58 -4.54 -7.38
CA LEU A 71 3.17 -3.21 -7.44
C LEU A 71 4.70 -3.25 -7.37
N ALA A 72 5.28 -4.13 -6.54
CA ALA A 72 6.72 -4.32 -6.41
C ALA A 72 7.34 -4.81 -7.71
N GLU A 73 6.71 -5.79 -8.37
CA GLU A 73 7.16 -6.34 -9.66
C GLU A 73 7.11 -5.27 -10.76
N THR A 74 5.99 -4.54 -10.84
CA THR A 74 5.77 -3.48 -11.84
C THR A 74 6.82 -2.37 -11.71
N ASN A 75 7.16 -1.98 -10.48
CA ASN A 75 8.07 -0.86 -10.20
C ASN A 75 9.51 -1.29 -9.94
N ARG A 76 9.82 -2.59 -9.97
CA ARG A 76 11.14 -3.17 -9.61
C ARG A 76 11.61 -2.75 -8.22
N MET A 77 10.71 -2.74 -7.25
CA MET A 77 10.97 -2.35 -5.86
C MET A 77 10.89 -3.57 -4.93
N PRO A 78 11.98 -4.33 -4.73
CA PRO A 78 11.96 -5.54 -3.92
C PRO A 78 11.54 -5.29 -2.46
N GLU A 79 11.81 -4.10 -1.92
CA GLU A 79 11.42 -3.73 -0.56
C GLU A 79 9.89 -3.64 -0.39
N LEU A 80 9.16 -3.36 -1.48
CA LEU A 80 7.69 -3.38 -1.45
C LEU A 80 7.16 -4.82 -1.42
N ALA A 81 7.87 -5.77 -2.04
CA ALA A 81 7.53 -7.19 -1.95
C ALA A 81 7.79 -7.75 -0.55
N GLU A 82 8.87 -7.33 0.12
CA GLU A 82 9.12 -7.66 1.52
C GLU A 82 8.03 -7.10 2.44
N LEU A 83 7.61 -5.84 2.20
CA LEU A 83 6.49 -5.24 2.93
C LEU A 83 5.18 -6.01 2.73
N ALA A 84 4.97 -6.59 1.55
CA ALA A 84 3.79 -7.40 1.24
C ALA A 84 3.65 -8.61 2.17
N GLU A 85 4.76 -9.31 2.45
CA GLU A 85 4.76 -10.45 3.36
C GLU A 85 4.43 -10.01 4.79
N ILE A 86 5.05 -8.92 5.25
CA ILE A 86 4.82 -8.38 6.60
C ILE A 86 3.36 -7.93 6.77
N ALA A 87 2.80 -7.24 5.78
CA ALA A 87 1.40 -6.81 5.80
C ALA A 87 0.44 -8.01 5.84
N HIS A 88 0.75 -9.07 5.10
CA HIS A 88 -0.03 -10.30 5.13
C HIS A 88 0.03 -11.01 6.47
N GLU A 89 1.23 -11.15 7.05
CA GLU A 89 1.43 -11.75 8.38
C GLU A 89 0.71 -10.96 9.48
N ALA A 90 0.69 -9.63 9.37
CA ALA A 90 -0.03 -8.74 10.28
C ALA A 90 -1.56 -8.75 10.06
N GLY A 91 -2.05 -9.42 9.01
CA GLY A 91 -3.47 -9.46 8.68
C GLY A 91 -4.03 -8.14 8.15
N GLN A 92 -3.17 -7.26 7.63
CA GLN A 92 -3.57 -5.95 7.12
C GLN A 92 -4.11 -6.04 5.69
N VAL A 93 -4.91 -5.05 5.33
CA VAL A 93 -5.41 -4.80 3.97
C VAL A 93 -4.76 -3.54 3.40
N VAL A 94 -4.94 -3.34 2.09
CA VAL A 94 -4.42 -2.19 1.37
C VAL A 94 -5.52 -1.45 0.65
N ASP A 95 -5.55 -0.13 0.84
CA ASP A 95 -6.30 0.78 0.00
C ASP A 95 -5.33 1.49 -0.95
N ILE A 96 -5.71 1.60 -2.23
CA ILE A 96 -4.94 2.27 -3.28
C ILE A 96 -5.69 3.52 -3.71
N GLU A 97 -4.98 4.64 -3.77
CA GLU A 97 -5.50 5.90 -4.28
C GLU A 97 -4.60 6.45 -5.38
N THR A 98 -5.11 6.40 -6.62
CA THR A 98 -4.32 6.72 -7.81
C THR A 98 -4.10 8.21 -8.01
N ASP A 99 -5.05 9.06 -7.61
CA ASP A 99 -4.96 10.52 -7.86
C ASP A 99 -3.84 11.19 -7.07
N ASN A 100 -3.54 10.66 -5.89
CA ASN A 100 -2.50 11.20 -4.99
C ASN A 100 -1.28 10.28 -4.92
N THR A 101 -1.24 9.21 -5.70
CA THR A 101 -0.15 8.22 -5.70
C THR A 101 0.12 7.64 -4.30
N ARG A 102 -0.94 7.19 -3.62
CA ARG A 102 -0.88 6.69 -2.24
C ARG A 102 -1.21 5.20 -2.14
N ILE A 103 -0.45 4.52 -1.29
CA ILE A 103 -0.74 3.17 -0.80
C ILE A 103 -1.05 3.30 0.69
N ILE A 104 -2.19 2.82 1.14
CA ILE A 104 -2.65 2.97 2.51
C ILE A 104 -2.78 1.57 3.09
N ILE A 105 -2.02 1.26 4.14
CA ILE A 105 -2.00 -0.05 4.78
C ILE A 105 -2.70 0.09 6.15
N HIS A 106 -3.70 -0.75 6.41
CA HIS A 106 -4.49 -0.71 7.65
C HIS A 106 -5.15 -2.06 7.97
N ASP A 107 -5.84 -2.18 9.10
CA ASP A 107 -6.58 -3.38 9.52
C ASP A 107 -7.93 -3.57 8.80
#